data_AF-A0A1F8C1D5-F1
#
_entry.id   AF-A0A1F8C1D5-F1
#
_cell.length_a   1.000
_cell.length_b   1.000
_cell.length_c   1.000
_cell.angle_alpha   90.00
_cell.angle_beta   90.00
_cell.angle_gamma   90.00
#
_symmetry.space_group_name_H-M   'P 1'
#
loop_
_entity.id
_entity.type
_entity.pdbx_description
1 polymer ?
#
loop_
_entity_poly.entity_id
_entity_poly.type
_entity_poly.pdbx_seq_one_letter_code
_entity_poly.pdbx_strand_id
1 'polypeptide(L)' 'MVKRTYQPSKIKKKRKFGFRITNRKKKAVLKSRRAKGRKRLTH' A
#
# COMPACT_ATOMS: atom_id res chain seq x y z
N MET A 1 26.15 12.12 9.85
CA MET A 1 25.31 11.78 8.67
C MET A 1 23.84 11.91 9.02
N VAL A 2 23.02 12.55 8.18
CA VAL A 2 21.57 12.70 8.44
C VAL A 2 20.79 11.40 8.26
N LYS A 3 19.82 11.17 9.16
CA LYS A 3 18.92 10.02 9.09
C LYS A 3 18.07 10.08 7.82
N ARG A 4 17.98 8.96 7.10
CA ARG A 4 17.18 8.86 5.87
C ARG A 4 15.68 8.80 6.20
N THR A 5 14.85 9.43 5.37
CA THR A 5 13.40 9.49 5.58
C THR A 5 12.74 8.12 5.57
N TYR A 6 13.20 7.23 4.70
CA TYR A 6 12.68 5.87 4.65
C TYR A 6 13.36 5.01 5.70
N GLN A 7 12.59 4.65 6.73
CA GLN A 7 12.98 3.71 7.77
C GLN A 7 12.13 2.44 7.62
N PRO A 8 12.64 1.39 6.96
CA PRO A 8 11.84 0.23 6.59
C PRO A 8 11.41 -0.56 7.83
N SER A 9 10.10 -0.85 7.90
CA SER A 9 9.55 -1.81 8.85
C SER A 9 8.48 -2.63 8.15
N LYS A 10 8.65 -3.96 8.13
CA LYS A 10 7.72 -4.90 7.49
C LYS A 10 6.32 -4.81 8.09
N ILE A 11 6.24 -4.70 9.43
CA ILE A 11 4.97 -4.59 10.18
C ILE A 11 4.26 -3.28 9.81
N LYS A 12 4.95 -2.14 9.89
CA LYS A 12 4.35 -0.83 9.57
C LYS A 12 3.90 -0.75 8.12
N LYS A 13 4.70 -1.30 7.19
CA LYS A 13 4.37 -1.35 5.76
C LYS A 13 3.09 -2.15 5.51
N LYS A 14 2.99 -3.37 6.05
CA LYS A 14 1.81 -4.24 5.89
C LYS A 14 0.57 -3.64 6.57
N ARG A 15 0.69 -3.01 7.73
CA ARG A 15 -0.41 -2.36 8.48
C ARG A 15 -0.86 -1.01 7.93
N LYS A 16 -0.06 -0.33 7.11
CA LYS A 16 -0.45 0.94 6.45
C LYS A 16 -0.83 0.76 4.98
N PHE A 17 -0.19 -0.15 4.27
CA PHE A 17 -0.34 -0.28 2.81
C PHE A 17 -0.69 -1.69 2.30
N GLY A 18 -0.78 -2.68 3.20
CA GLY A 18 -1.18 -4.03 2.83
C GLY A 18 -2.65 -4.13 2.44
N PHE A 19 -3.02 -5.28 1.89
CA PHE A 19 -4.35 -5.56 1.36
C PHE A 19 -5.47 -5.48 2.41
N ARG A 20 -5.23 -5.94 3.64
CA ARG A 20 -6.25 -6.09 4.70
C ARG A 20 -6.79 -4.77 5.25
N ILE A 21 -6.20 -3.62 4.92
CA ILE A 21 -6.65 -2.29 5.38
C ILE A 21 -7.65 -1.72 4.38
N THR A 22 -8.76 -2.43 4.18
CA THR A 22 -9.79 -2.05 3.21
C THR A 22 -10.71 -0.98 3.80
N ASN A 23 -10.19 0.21 4.05
CA ASN A 23 -11.04 1.38 4.29
C ASN A 23 -11.89 1.65 3.03
N ARG A 24 -13.07 2.26 3.19
CA ARG A 24 -14.01 2.57 2.08
C ARG A 24 -13.31 3.24 0.90
N LYS A 25 -12.35 4.16 1.17
CA LYS A 25 -11.51 4.85 0.16
C LYS A 25 -10.52 3.93 -0.58
N LYS A 26 -10.00 2.87 0.05
CA LYS A 26 -9.05 1.94 -0.58
C LYS A 26 -9.70 0.98 -1.57
N LYS A 27 -11.01 0.73 -1.46
CA LYS A 27 -11.76 -0.07 -2.46
C LYS A 27 -11.74 0.58 -3.84
N ALA A 28 -11.89 1.91 -3.91
CA ALA A 28 -11.81 2.67 -5.15
C ALA A 28 -10.40 2.58 -5.78
N VAL A 29 -9.35 2.69 -4.95
CA VAL A 29 -7.96 2.53 -5.41
C VAL A 29 -7.73 1.13 -5.97
N LEU A 30 -8.19 0.07 -5.31
CA LEU A 30 -8.07 -1.29 -5.82
C LEU A 30 -8.82 -1.50 -7.13
N LYS A 31 -10.04 -0.95 -7.26
CA LYS A 31 -10.82 -0.99 -8.51
C LYS A 31 -10.06 -0.33 -9.66
N SER A 32 -9.54 0.89 -9.44
CA SER A 32 -8.73 1.61 -10.42
C SER A 32 -7.45 0.85 -10.80
N ARG A 33 -6.75 0.27 -9.81
CA ARG A 33 -5.53 -0.51 -10.07
C ARG A 33 -5.79 -1.76 -10.89
N ARG A 34 -6.93 -2.44 -10.66
CA ARG A 34 -7.37 -3.60 -11.47
C ARG A 34 -7.75 -3.19 -12.88
N ALA A 35 -8.54 -2.13 -13.05
CA ALA A 35 -8.91 -1.60 -14.37
C ALA A 35 -7.68 -1.22 -15.21
N LYS A 36 -6.63 -0.69 -14.57
CA LYS A 36 -5.34 -0.40 -15.23
C LYS A 36 -4.49 -1.66 -15.52
N GLY A 37 -4.83 -2.83 -14.98
CA GLY A 37 -4.05 -4.06 -15.16
C GLY A 37 -2.76 -4.15 -14.34
N ARG A 38 -2.68 -3.49 -13.17
CA ARG A 38 -1.47 -3.54 -12.32
C ARG A 38 -1.24 -4.96 -11.78
N LYS A 39 -0.10 -5.59 -12.13
CA LYS A 39 0.31 -6.91 -11.61
C LYS A 39 0.36 -6.99 -10.07
N ARG A 40 0.78 -5.92 -9.39
CA ARG A 40 0.76 -5.83 -7.91
C ARG A 40 -0.22 -4.76 -7.47
N LEU A 41 -1.24 -5.16 -6.70
CA LEU A 41 -2.30 -4.25 -6.27
C LEU A 41 -2.00 -3.55 -4.94
N THR A 42 -1.28 -4.22 -4.03
CA THR A 42 -0.89 -3.69 -2.73
C THR A 42 0.54 -4.11 -2.38
N HIS A 43 1.04 -3.60 -1.26
CA HIS A 43 2.31 -4.03 -0.67
C HIS A 43 2.20 -5.38 0.05
#